data_AF-A0A6N6WUW7-F1
#
_entry.id   AF-A0A6N6WUW7-F1
#
_cell.length_a   1.000
_cell.length_b   1.000
_cell.length_c   1.000
_cell.angle_alpha   90.00
_cell.angle_beta   90.00
_cell.angle_gamma   90.00
#
_symmetry.space_group_name_H-M   'P 1'
#
loop_
_entity.id
_entity.type
_entity.pdbx_description
1 polymer ?
#
loop_
_entity_poly.entity_id
_entity_poly.type
_entity_poly.pdbx_seq_one_letter_code
_entity_poly.pdbx_strand_id
1 'polypeptide(L)' 'MKNDLHLVCPHCQSINRVPTAKLSEHPNCGRCQQPLFTGEPIELTTATFSRHVERSDLPLLVDFWAPWCGPCKMMAPQFQ' A
#
# COMPACT_ATOMS: atom_id res chain seq x y z
N MET A 1 -4.22 -6.36 -20.71
CA MET A 1 -4.36 -6.25 -19.24
C MET A 1 -3.51 -7.34 -18.60
N LYS A 2 -2.80 -7.05 -17.50
CA LYS A 2 -2.00 -8.09 -16.82
C LYS A 2 -2.93 -9.08 -16.11
N ASN A 3 -2.67 -10.37 -16.23
CA ASN A 3 -3.43 -11.43 -15.54
C ASN A 3 -3.07 -11.51 -14.06
N ASP A 4 -1.87 -11.04 -13.71
CA ASP A 4 -1.36 -10.97 -12.35
C ASP A 4 -0.77 -9.60 -12.08
N LEU A 5 -0.89 -9.18 -10.82
CA LEU A 5 -0.34 -7.95 -10.28
C LEU A 5 0.73 -8.30 -9.24
N HIS A 6 1.81 -7.54 -9.23
CA HIS A 6 2.77 -7.56 -8.14
C HIS A 6 2.37 -6.49 -7.13
N LEU A 7 2.28 -6.87 -5.86
CA LEU A 7 1.91 -5.99 -4.75
C LEU A 7 2.95 -6.10 -3.64
N VAL A 8 3.46 -4.96 -3.17
CA VAL A 8 4.33 -4.91 -2.01
C VAL A 8 3.48 -5.01 -0.75
N CYS A 9 3.75 -6.01 0.10
CA CYS A 9 3.05 -6.20 1.36
C CYS A 9 3.33 -5.03 2.32
N PRO A 10 2.29 -4.37 2.87
CA PRO A 10 2.48 -3.23 3.76
C PRO A 10 3.19 -3.57 5.08
N HIS A 11 3.20 -4.85 5.48
CA HIS A 11 3.71 -5.26 6.79
C HIS A 11 5.16 -5.76 6.76
N CYS A 12 5.49 -6.61 5.78
CA CYS A 12 6.81 -7.24 5.68
C CYS A 12 7.56 -6.90 4.38
N GLN A 13 6.95 -6.04 3.56
CA GLN A 13 7.48 -5.57 2.28
C GLN A 13 7.70 -6.63 1.20
N SER A 14 7.38 -7.91 1.43
CA SER A 14 7.52 -8.93 0.38
C SER A 14 6.68 -8.58 -0.85
N ILE A 15 7.17 -8.94 -2.04
CA ILE A 15 6.41 -8.77 -3.28
C ILE A 15 5.53 -10.01 -3.43
N ASN A 16 4.23 -9.78 -3.61
CA ASN A 16 3.22 -10.81 -3.75
C ASN A 16 2.65 -10.76 -5.16
N ARG A 17 2.58 -11.90 -5.83
CA ARG A 17 1.87 -12.04 -7.10
C ARG A 17 0.42 -12.37 -6.80
N VAL A 18 -0.50 -11.51 -7.23
CA VAL A 18 -1.93 -11.63 -7.01
C VAL A 18 -2.63 -11.68 -8.37
N PRO A 19 -3.36 -12.76 -8.69
CA PRO A 19 -4.18 -12.80 -9.90
C PRO A 19 -5.21 -11.66 -9.86
N THR A 20 -5.36 -10.92 -10.95
CA THR A 20 -6.27 -9.76 -11.02
C THR A 20 -7.72 -10.15 -10.68
N ALA A 21 -8.13 -11.36 -11.06
CA ALA A 21 -9.46 -11.91 -10.75
C ALA A 21 -9.73 -12.13 -9.25
N LYS A 22 -8.68 -12.23 -8.43
CA LYS A 22 -8.78 -12.50 -6.98
C LYS A 22 -8.54 -11.26 -6.12
N LEU A 23 -8.42 -10.08 -6.74
CA LEU A 23 -8.07 -8.85 -6.01
C LEU A 23 -9.13 -8.50 -4.94
N SER A 24 -10.40 -8.75 -5.23
CA SER A 24 -11.54 -8.52 -4.32
C SER A 24 -11.71 -9.61 -3.26
N GLU A 25 -10.94 -10.70 -3.29
CA GLU A 25 -11.03 -11.80 -2.32
C GLU A 25 -10.19 -11.54 -1.04
N HIS A 26 -9.75 -10.30 -0.82
CA HIS A 26 -8.92 -9.90 0.33
C HIS A 26 -7.68 -10.80 0.52
N PRO A 27 -6.78 -10.87 -0.47
CA PRO A 27 -5.63 -11.77 -0.42
C PRO A 27 -4.68 -11.42 0.72
N ASN A 28 -4.17 -12.47 1.37
CA ASN A 28 -3.10 -12.36 2.36
C ASN A 28 -1.72 -12.46 1.70
N CYS A 29 -0.73 -11.87 2.38
CA CYS A 29 0.66 -11.96 1.99
C CYS A 29 1.19 -13.41 2.16
N GLY A 30 1.80 -13.97 1.12
CA GLY A 30 2.38 -15.32 1.17
C GLY A 30 3.56 -15.49 2.13
N ARG A 31 4.19 -14.40 2.59
CA ARG A 31 5.34 -14.44 3.52
C ARG A 31 4.92 -14.27 4.98
N CYS A 32 4.20 -13.21 5.32
CA CYS A 32 3.81 -12.92 6.72
C CYS A 32 2.36 -13.26 7.05
N GLN A 33 1.57 -13.73 6.07
CA GLN A 33 0.17 -14.14 6.21
C GLN A 33 -0.81 -13.03 6.64
N GLN A 34 -0.35 -11.77 6.71
CA GLN A 34 -1.23 -10.62 6.99
C GLN A 34 -1.93 -10.12 5.72
N PRO A 35 -3.09 -9.44 5.85
CA PRO A 35 -3.84 -8.90 4.71
C PRO A 35 -3.00 -7.93 3.88
N LEU A 36 -3.08 -8.04 2.55
CA LEU A 36 -2.44 -7.08 1.63
C LEU A 36 -3.18 -5.74 1.58
N PHE A 37 -4.48 -5.75 1.88
CA PHE A 37 -5.33 -4.57 1.93
C PHE A 37 -5.97 -4.46 3.31
N THR A 38 -5.56 -3.45 4.08
CA THR A 38 -6.10 -3.16 5.42
C THR A 38 -7.23 -2.15 5.39
N GLY A 39 -7.37 -1.40 4.29
CA GLY A 39 -8.30 -0.26 4.21
C GLY A 39 -7.80 0.98 4.95
N GLU A 40 -6.57 0.96 5.46
CA GLU A 40 -5.98 2.04 6.25
C GLU A 40 -4.68 2.52 5.58
N PRO A 41 -4.36 3.82 5.68
CA PRO A 41 -3.07 4.35 5.26
C PRO A 41 -1.92 3.66 6.00
N ILE A 42 -0.78 3.56 5.31
CA ILE A 42 0.47 3.07 5.89
C ILE A 42 1.50 4.19 5.91
N GLU A 43 2.22 4.30 7.02
CA GLU A 43 3.37 5.22 7.09
C GLU A 43 4.53 4.67 6.26
N LEU A 44 5.07 5.52 5.39
CA LEU A 44 6.19 5.17 4.52
C LEU A 44 7.43 5.96 4.91
N THR A 45 8.58 5.29 4.87
CA THR A 45 9.90 5.92 4.90
C THR A 45 10.42 6.05 3.47
N THR A 46 11.51 6.78 3.27
CA THR A 46 12.18 6.83 1.95
C THR A 46 12.48 5.45 1.38
N ALA A 47 12.94 4.52 2.23
CA ALA A 47 13.27 3.16 1.81
C ALA A 47 12.03 2.33 1.45
N THR A 48 10.94 2.49 2.19
CA THR A 48 9.70 1.72 1.93
C THR A 48 8.94 2.33 0.75
N PHE A 49 8.89 3.66 0.65
CA PHE A 49 8.23 4.40 -0.43
C PHE A 49 8.69 3.97 -1.83
N SER A 50 10.01 4.03 -2.11
CA SER A 50 10.54 3.66 -3.43
C SER A 50 10.15 2.24 -3.81
N ARG A 51 10.18 1.33 -2.84
CA ARG A 51 9.78 -0.06 -3.07
C ARG A 51 8.30 -0.17 -3.45
N HIS A 52 7.42 0.51 -2.73
CA HIS A 52 5.98 0.49 -3.00
C HIS A 52 5.65 1.08 -4.37
N VAL A 53 6.27 2.21 -4.74
CA VAL A 53 6.10 2.88 -6.04
C VAL A 53 6.62 2.04 -7.21
N GLU A 54 7.82 1.46 -7.07
CA GLU A 54 8.48 0.80 -8.20
C GLU A 54 8.02 -0.65 -8.42
N ARG A 55 7.53 -1.31 -7.37
CA ARG A 55 7.26 -2.76 -7.37
C ARG A 55 5.80 -3.12 -7.22
N SER A 56 4.90 -2.15 -7.06
CA SER A 56 3.46 -2.40 -7.06
C SER A 56 2.86 -2.06 -8.43
N ASP A 57 2.00 -2.93 -8.93
CA ASP A 57 1.27 -2.70 -10.18
C ASP A 57 -0.02 -1.89 -9.99
N LEU A 58 -0.49 -1.73 -8.73
CA LEU A 58 -1.64 -0.88 -8.42
C LEU A 58 -1.23 0.59 -8.24
N PRO A 59 -2.11 1.55 -8.58
CA PRO A 59 -1.90 2.96 -8.26
C PRO A 59 -1.69 3.16 -6.76
N LEU A 60 -0.72 4.00 -6.42
CA LEU A 60 -0.44 4.40 -5.04
C LEU A 60 -0.88 5.84 -4.85
N LEU A 61 -1.81 6.06 -3.92
CA LEU A 61 -2.16 7.39 -3.43
C LEU A 61 -1.28 7.70 -2.21
N VAL A 62 -0.69 8.89 -2.15
CA VAL A 62 0.31 9.27 -1.15
C VAL A 62 0.00 10.64 -0.60
N ASP A 63 -0.11 10.76 0.73
CA ASP A 63 -0.17 12.02 1.45
C ASP A 63 1.23 12.43 1.92
N PHE A 64 1.79 13.48 1.30
CA PHE A 64 3.05 14.08 1.72
C PHE A 64 2.75 15.20 2.72
N TRP A 65 3.00 14.93 4.00
CA TRP A 65 2.62 15.83 5.08
C TRP A 65 3.79 16.19 6.00
N ALA A 66 3.53 17.11 6.93
CA ALA A 66 4.48 17.46 8.00
C ALA A 66 3.73 17.72 9.32
N PRO A 67 4.31 17.41 10.49
CA PRO A 67 3.62 17.50 11.79
C PRO A 67 3.21 18.92 12.19
N TRP A 68 3.90 19.92 11.65
CA TRP A 68 3.65 21.33 11.87
C TRP A 68 2.68 21.95 10.83
N CYS A 69 2.26 21.18 9.82
CA CYS A 69 1.35 21.66 8.78
C CYS A 69 -0.11 21.62 9.28
N GLY A 70 -0.71 22.79 9.51
CA GLY A 70 -2.12 22.93 9.92
C GLY A 70 -3.11 22.25 8.96
N PRO A 71 -3.09 22.58 7.65
CA PRO A 71 -3.96 21.94 6.66
C PRO A 71 -3.80 20.42 6.57
N CYS A 72 -2.57 19.92 6.67
CA CYS A 72 -2.30 18.48 6.61
C CYS A 72 -2.94 17.75 7.79
N LYS A 73 -2.88 18.32 9.00
CA LYS A 73 -3.57 17.76 10.17
C LYS A 73 -5.09 17.74 10.01
N MET A 74 -5.67 18.71 9.31
CA MET A 74 -7.11 18.71 8.99
C MET A 74 -7.46 17.66 7.93
N MET A 75 -6.54 17.40 6.99
CA MET A 75 -6.71 16.39 5.95
C MET A 75 -6.55 14.96 6.47
N ALA A 76 -5.69 14.71 7.46
CA ALA A 76 -5.43 13.38 8.02
C ALA A 76 -6.68 12.47 8.21
N PRO A 77 -7.78 12.91 8.86
CA PRO A 77 -8.99 12.08 9.02
C PRO A 77 -9.79 11.85 7.73
N GLN A 78 -9.56 12.64 6.68
CA GLN A 78 -10.17 12.44 5.36
C GLN A 78 -9.35 11.48 4.47
N PHE A 79 -8.14 11.12 4.91
CA PHE A 79 -7.26 10.17 4.21
C PHE A 79 -7.41 8.74 4.75
N GLN A 80 -8.13 8.56 5.87
CA GLN A 80 -8.55 7.28 6.42
C GLN A 80 -9.85 6.80 5.77
#